data_AF-A0A821JT27-F1
#
_entry.id   AF-A0A821JT27-F1
#
_cell.length_a   1.000
_cell.length_b   1.000
_cell.length_c   1.000
_cell.angle_alpha   90.00
_cell.angle_beta   90.00
_cell.angle_gamma   90.00
#
_symmetry.space_group_name_H-M   'P 1'
#
loop_
_entity.id
_entity.type
_entity.pdbx_description
1 polymer ?
#
loop_
_entity_poly.entity_id
_entity_poly.type
_entity_poly.pdbx_seq_one_letter_code
_entity_poly.pdbx_strand_id
1 'polypeptide(L)'
;VQQKTRAVLNGTIPKLIISLWSGLAMEFEIVGENLECKLILPEKFRTHIEGLVGNFNGDSNDDLFNRETNQIVSIENPSNLPASEHDKDVLEACL
;
A
#
# COMPACT_ATOMS: atom_id res chain seq x y z
N VAL A 1 -23.50 1.04 3.25
CA VAL A 1 -22.09 1.45 3.40
C VAL A 1 -21.75 2.37 2.25
N GLN A 2 -21.38 3.64 2.49
CA GLN A 2 -21.07 4.58 1.41
C GLN A 2 -19.57 4.55 1.11
N GLN A 3 -19.24 4.22 -0.14
CA GLN A 3 -17.94 4.45 -0.76
C GLN A 3 -18.09 5.71 -1.63
N LYS A 4 -17.10 6.60 -1.59
CA LYS A 4 -17.05 7.76 -2.48
C LYS A 4 -15.87 7.60 -3.43
N THR A 5 -16.18 7.54 -4.72
CA THR A 5 -15.17 7.51 -5.79
C THR A 5 -15.17 8.87 -6.47
N ARG A 6 -13.99 9.46 -6.65
CA ARG A 6 -13.81 10.73 -7.37
C ARG A 6 -12.67 10.58 -8.37
N ALA A 7 -13.00 10.67 -9.65
CA ALA A 7 -12.01 10.87 -10.71
C ALA A 7 -11.76 12.37 -10.88
N VAL A 8 -10.48 12.76 -10.93
CA VAL A 8 -10.03 14.12 -11.22
C VAL A 8 -9.22 14.06 -12.50
N LEU A 9 -9.75 14.65 -13.57
CA LEU A 9 -9.12 14.71 -14.88
C LEU A 9 -8.57 16.12 -15.08
N ASN A 10 -7.38 16.40 -14.54
CA ASN A 10 -6.71 17.68 -14.71
C ASN A 10 -5.76 17.61 -15.92
N GLY A 11 -6.32 17.63 -17.14
CA GLY A 11 -5.66 17.97 -18.41
C GLY A 11 -4.40 17.21 -18.86
N THR A 12 -3.74 16.42 -18.02
CA THR A 12 -2.46 15.78 -18.35
C THR A 12 -2.22 14.50 -17.53
N ILE A 13 -2.69 14.41 -16.28
CA ILE A 13 -2.57 13.18 -15.47
C ILE A 13 -3.93 12.82 -14.83
N PRO A 14 -4.48 11.62 -15.09
CA PRO A 14 -5.68 11.16 -14.41
C PRO A 14 -5.34 10.76 -12.97
N LYS A 15 -6.09 11.34 -12.02
CA LYS A 15 -6.04 10.96 -10.61
C LYS A 15 -7.36 10.35 -10.17
N LEU A 16 -7.32 9.16 -9.58
CA LEU A 16 -8.49 8.47 -9.00
C LEU A 16 -8.36 8.43 -7.49
N ILE A 17 -9.35 8.95 -6.78
CA ILE A 17 -9.40 8.91 -5.32
C ILE A 17 -10.59 8.04 -4.90
N ILE A 18 -10.31 7.02 -4.10
CA ILE A 18 -11.31 6.16 -3.47
C ILE A 18 -11.27 6.43 -1.97
N SER A 19 -12.37 6.92 -1.41
CA SER A 19 -12.51 7.17 0.02
C SER A 19 -13.54 6.24 0.63
N LEU A 20 -13.18 5.63 1.76
CA LEU A 20 -14.05 4.78 2.54
C LEU A 20 -14.61 5.55 3.74
N TRP A 21 -15.78 5.13 4.23
CA TRP A 21 -16.42 5.67 5.43
C TRP A 21 -15.54 5.56 6.69
N SER A 22 -14.58 4.64 6.70
CA SER A 22 -13.61 4.49 7.78
C SER A 22 -12.61 5.65 7.85
N GLY A 23 -12.55 6.52 6.85
CA GLY A 23 -11.55 7.56 6.70
C GLY A 23 -10.29 7.09 5.95
N LEU A 24 -10.19 5.80 5.63
CA LEU A 24 -9.16 5.28 4.73
C LEU A 24 -9.39 5.84 3.32
N ALA A 25 -8.32 6.25 2.65
CA ALA A 25 -8.37 6.64 1.25
C ALA A 25 -7.22 6.02 0.46
N MET A 26 -7.47 5.78 -0.82
CA MET A 26 -6.46 5.42 -1.81
C MET A 26 -6.45 6.47 -2.91
N GLU A 27 -5.26 6.91 -3.31
CA GLU A 27 -5.06 7.78 -4.45
C GLU A 27 -4.24 7.04 -5.50
N PHE A 28 -4.77 6.94 -6.71
CA PHE A 28 -4.09 6.38 -7.86
C PHE A 28 -3.76 7.50 -8.84
N GLU A 29 -2.53 7.51 -9.35
CA GLU A 29 -2.03 8.53 -10.25
C GLU A 29 -1.15 7.88 -11.32
N ILE A 30 -1.38 8.20 -12.59
CA ILE A 30 -0.52 7.71 -13.68
C ILE A 30 0.63 8.71 -13.87
N VAL A 31 1.85 8.30 -13.54
CA VAL A 31 3.06 9.13 -13.65
C VAL A 31 3.97 8.54 -14.72
N GLY A 32 3.95 9.13 -15.92
CA GLY A 32 4.63 8.55 -17.08
C GLY A 32 3.96 7.25 -17.52
N GLU A 33 4.71 6.14 -17.51
CA GLU A 33 4.22 4.79 -17.81
C GLU A 33 3.80 4.01 -16.55
N ASN A 34 4.02 4.57 -15.35
CA ASN A 34 3.78 3.90 -14.08
C ASN A 34 2.43 4.29 -13.47
N LEU A 35 1.82 3.34 -12.76
CA LEU A 35 0.69 3.58 -11.86
C LEU A 35 1.21 3.73 -10.43
N GLU A 36 1.17 4.94 -9.88
CA GLU A 36 1.45 5.18 -8.47
C GLU A 36 0.17 5.01 -7.63
N CYS A 37 0.30 4.34 -6.49
CA CYS A 37 -0.76 4.19 -5.50
C CYS A 37 -0.30 4.72 -4.14
N LYS A 38 -1.09 5.60 -3.53
CA LYS A 38 -0.87 6.14 -2.18
C LYS A 38 -2.00 5.71 -1.26
N LEU A 39 -1.65 5.05 -0.16
CA LEU A 39 -2.57 4.68 0.90
C LEU A 39 -2.54 5.74 2.00
N ILE A 40 -3.71 6.29 2.33
CA ILE A 40 -3.89 7.30 3.37
C ILE A 40 -4.67 6.67 4.53
N LEU A 41 -4.01 6.55 5.68
CA LEU A 41 -4.53 5.87 6.86
C LEU A 41 -4.80 6.87 8.00
N PRO A 42 -6.01 6.89 8.56
CA PRO A 42 -6.28 7.55 9.84
C PRO A 42 -5.46 6.92 10.98
N GLU A 43 -5.08 7.73 11.98
CA GLU A 43 -4.25 7.27 13.11
C GLU A 43 -4.84 6.11 13.90
N LYS A 44 -6.16 5.90 13.88
CA LYS A 44 -6.79 4.72 14.50
C LYS A 44 -6.36 3.37 13.90
N PHE A 45 -5.71 3.36 12.74
CA PHE A 45 -5.13 2.16 12.12
C PHE A 45 -3.66 1.92 12.51
N ARG A 46 -3.05 2.82 13.29
CA ARG A 46 -1.69 2.66 13.82
C ARG A 46 -1.57 1.31 14.52
N THR A 47 -0.53 0.53 14.22
CA THR A 47 -0.26 -0.82 14.76
C THR A 47 -1.30 -1.91 14.45
N HIS A 48 -2.31 -1.62 13.62
CA HIS A 48 -3.41 -2.55 13.29
C HIS A 48 -3.39 -3.02 11.84
N ILE A 49 -2.33 -2.70 11.09
CA ILE A 49 -2.12 -3.14 9.72
C ILE A 49 -0.85 -3.98 9.60
N GLU A 50 -0.72 -4.64 8.46
CA GLU A 50 0.45 -5.39 8.04
C GLU A 50 0.47 -5.47 6.51
N GLY A 51 1.58 -5.93 5.94
CA GLY A 51 1.76 -6.08 4.51
C GLY A 51 2.97 -5.29 4.00
N LEU A 52 3.01 -5.07 2.69
CA LEU A 52 4.11 -4.35 2.01
C LEU A 52 4.30 -2.90 2.47
N VAL A 53 3.27 -2.30 3.06
CA VAL A 53 3.30 -0.91 3.56
C VAL A 53 3.67 -0.80 5.04
N GLY A 54 4.03 -1.92 5.68
CA GLY A 54 4.42 -1.95 7.09
C GLY A 54 3.26 -1.99 8.07
N ASN A 55 3.58 -1.75 9.34
CA ASN A 55 2.62 -1.87 10.45
C ASN A 55 2.10 -0.51 10.96
N PHE A 56 2.65 0.59 10.43
CA PHE A 56 2.29 1.97 10.73
C PHE A 56 2.39 2.31 12.24
N ASN A 57 3.39 1.79 12.97
CA ASN A 57 3.61 2.11 14.39
C ASN A 57 4.51 3.35 14.60
N GLY A 58 5.17 3.86 13.56
CA GLY A 58 6.12 4.96 13.62
C GLY A 58 7.59 4.56 13.79
N ASP A 59 7.88 3.25 13.76
CA ASP A 59 9.21 2.66 13.75
C ASP A 59 9.45 1.94 12.41
N SER A 60 10.26 2.52 11.54
CA SER A 60 10.53 1.94 10.22
C SER A 60 11.40 0.67 10.28
N ASN A 61 11.97 0.33 11.44
CA ASN A 61 12.87 -0.82 11.56
C ASN A 61 12.12 -2.16 11.54
N ASP A 62 10.82 -2.17 11.82
CA ASP A 62 10.00 -3.39 11.87
C ASP A 62 8.87 -3.43 10.83
N ASP A 63 8.87 -2.49 9.87
CA ASP A 63 7.87 -2.44 8.80
C ASP A 63 7.97 -3.62 7.83
N LEU A 64 9.16 -4.18 7.63
CA LEU A 64 9.37 -5.38 6.79
C LEU A 64 9.29 -6.68 7.61
N PHE A 65 8.51 -6.71 8.68
CA PHE A 65 8.35 -7.90 9.51
C PHE A 65 7.37 -8.90 8.91
N ASN A 66 7.85 -10.11 8.63
CA ASN A 66 7.03 -11.25 8.24
C ASN A 66 6.53 -12.00 9.48
N ARG A 67 5.21 -11.94 9.70
CA ARG A 67 4.55 -12.59 10.84
C ARG A 67 4.47 -14.12 10.71
N GLU A 68 4.51 -14.67 9.51
CA GLU A 68 4.52 -16.11 9.30
C GLU A 68 5.87 -16.73 9.68
N THR A 69 6.96 -16.07 9.29
CA THR A 69 8.33 -16.54 9.59
C THR A 69 8.89 -15.95 10.87
N ASN A 70 8.23 -14.93 11.43
CA ASN A 70 8.66 -14.17 12.60
C ASN A 70 10.05 -13.51 12.40
N GLN A 71 10.29 -12.98 11.21
CA GLN A 71 11.58 -12.41 10.78
C GLN A 71 11.41 -11.04 10.11
N ILE A 72 12.39 -10.15 10.30
CA ILE A 72 12.51 -8.93 9.47
C ILE A 72 13.12 -9.34 8.13
N VAL A 73 12.49 -8.88 7.05
CA VAL A 73 12.84 -9.26 5.69
C VAL A 73 13.62 -8.14 5.03
N SER A 74 14.76 -8.47 4.42
CA SER A 74 15.46 -7.57 3.51
C SER A 74 14.84 -7.64 2.12
N ILE A 75 14.64 -6.50 1.46
CA ILE A 75 14.05 -6.37 0.11
C ILE A 75 14.88 -7.11 -0.96
N GLU A 76 16.10 -7.57 -0.64
CA GLU A 76 16.95 -8.38 -1.51
C GLU A 76 16.37 -9.74 -1.90
N ASN A 77 15.33 -10.24 -1.21
CA ASN A 77 14.65 -11.50 -1.55
C ASN A 77 13.11 -11.35 -1.47
N PRO A 78 12.42 -11.09 -2.60
CA PRO A 78 10.97 -10.87 -2.61
C PRO A 78 10.17 -12.09 -2.13
N SER A 79 10.72 -13.30 -2.23
CA SER A 79 10.11 -14.52 -1.70
C SER A 79 9.84 -14.48 -0.19
N ASN A 80 10.61 -13.67 0.55
CA ASN A 80 10.50 -13.57 1.99
C ASN A 80 9.57 -12.45 2.46
N LEU A 81 9.12 -11.55 1.57
CA LEU A 81 8.32 -10.38 1.95
C LEU A 81 7.03 -10.79 2.68
N PRO A 82 6.54 -9.96 3.62
CA PRO A 82 5.23 -10.09 4.26
C PRO A 82 4.12 -9.73 3.26
N ALA A 83 4.03 -10.47 2.18
CA ALA A 83 3.07 -10.32 1.11
C ALA A 83 2.44 -11.69 0.87
N SER A 84 1.14 -11.73 0.54
CA SER A 84 0.54 -12.97 0.05
C SER A 84 1.27 -13.43 -1.22
N GLU A 85 1.20 -14.71 -1.60
CA GLU A 85 1.77 -15.16 -2.89
C GLU A 85 1.28 -14.29 -4.06
N HIS A 86 0.03 -13.82 -4.00
CA HIS A 86 -0.55 -12.89 -4.97
C HIS A 86 0.11 -11.49 -4.98
N ASP A 87 0.50 -10.97 -3.81
CA ASP A 87 1.19 -9.68 -3.71
C ASP A 87 2.66 -9.76 -4.14
N LYS A 88 3.27 -10.95 -4.04
CA LYS A 88 4.63 -11.22 -4.55
C LYS A 88 4.66 -11.17 -6.07
N ASP A 89 3.65 -11.73 -6.74
CA ASP A 89 3.49 -11.64 -8.20
C ASP A 89 3.31 -10.19 -8.67
N VAL A 90 2.58 -9.36 -7.91
CA VAL A 90 2.43 -7.92 -8.20
C VAL A 90 3.76 -7.19 -8.05
N LEU A 91 4.56 -7.52 -7.03
CA LEU A 91 5.87 -6.91 -6.83
C LEU A 91 6.86 -7.29 -7.93
N GLU A 92 6.85 -8.55 -8.36
CA GLU A 92 7.68 -9.04 -9.47
C GLU A 92 7.26 -8.43 -10.82
N ALA A 93 5.95 -8.17 -11.02
CA ALA A 93 5.45 -7.50 -12.22
C ALA A 93 5.70 -5.98 -12.26
N CYS A 94 6.03 -5.36 -11.12
CA CYS A 94 6.32 -3.94 -10.99
C CYS A 94 7.83 -3.60 -10.94
N LEU A 95 8.71 -4.62 -10.88
CA LEU A 95 10.17 -4.51 -10.96
C LEU A 95 10.67 -4.84 -12.37
#